data_AF-A0A7C3LZA0-F1
#
_entry.id   AF-A0A7C3LZA0-F1
#
_cell.length_a   1.000
_cell.length_b   1.000
_cell.length_c   1.000
_cell.angle_alpha   90.00
_cell.angle_beta   90.00
_cell.angle_gamma   90.00
#
_symmetry.space_group_name_H-M   'P 1'
#
loop_
_entity.id
_entity.type
_entity.pdbx_description
1 polymer ?
#
loop_
_entity_poly.entity_id
_entity_poly.type
_entity_poly.pdbx_seq_one_letter_code
_entity_poly.pdbx_strand_id
1 'polypeptide(L)'
;MYQHITVVDKYDPISGLYYKSISNEEKKARFSKVLGNKYTSNVAIFNPEDETFRMLFGEEDIQINLFLFETGYDEKCMEIKFHDANSHIIRNNKQIEKRAMKDKLLIGLLKEEDMELWTANRQGEELKFITVVPKTSSWHIDVKNSKLRVIDVNDNRFKIENFDW
;
A
#
# COMPACT_ATOMS: atom_id res chain seq x y z
N MET A 1 3.02 -14.23 4.99
CA MET A 1 2.59 -14.83 3.72
C MET A 1 2.21 -13.68 2.82
N TYR A 2 3.10 -13.27 1.91
CA TYR A 2 2.86 -12.11 1.04
C TYR A 2 1.95 -12.53 -0.12
N GLN A 3 0.86 -11.79 -0.34
CA GLN A 3 -0.12 -12.11 -1.38
C GLN A 3 0.28 -11.48 -2.72
N HIS A 4 -0.01 -12.18 -3.81
CA HIS A 4 0.16 -11.67 -5.16
C HIS A 4 -0.85 -10.56 -5.43
N ILE A 5 -0.36 -9.36 -5.76
CA ILE A 5 -1.22 -8.33 -6.36
C ILE A 5 -1.72 -8.91 -7.69
N THR A 6 -3.02 -9.18 -7.74
CA THR A 6 -3.69 -9.59 -8.99
C THR A 6 -3.91 -8.32 -9.80
N VAL A 7 -3.47 -8.33 -11.07
CA VAL A 7 -3.63 -7.26 -12.08
C VAL A 7 -4.74 -6.28 -11.73
N VAL A 8 -4.36 -5.05 -11.34
CA VAL A 8 -5.27 -4.01 -10.89
C VAL A 8 -5.44 -3.01 -12.02
N ASP A 9 -6.45 -3.19 -12.86
CA ASP A 9 -6.99 -2.15 -13.75
C ASP A 9 -8.35 -1.78 -13.14
N LYS A 10 -8.39 -0.72 -12.33
CA LYS A 10 -9.56 -0.43 -11.50
C LYS A 10 -9.88 1.05 -11.45
N TYR A 11 -11.17 1.31 -11.60
CA TYR A 11 -11.81 2.55 -11.17
C TYR A 11 -12.38 2.30 -9.77
N ASP A 12 -11.92 3.02 -8.75
CA ASP A 12 -12.55 3.00 -7.45
C ASP A 12 -13.77 3.94 -7.48
N PRO A 13 -15.01 3.43 -7.47
CA PRO A 13 -16.19 4.25 -7.73
C PRO A 13 -16.51 5.22 -6.60
N ILE A 14 -15.91 5.04 -5.42
CA ILE A 14 -16.17 5.90 -4.25
C ILE A 14 -15.20 7.08 -4.23
N SER A 15 -13.92 6.83 -4.45
CA SER A 15 -12.90 7.88 -4.51
C SER A 15 -12.76 8.55 -5.87
N GLY A 16 -13.25 7.93 -6.94
CA GLY A 16 -13.05 8.38 -8.32
C GLY A 16 -11.64 8.09 -8.87
N LEU A 17 -10.80 7.39 -8.10
CA LEU A 17 -9.43 7.11 -8.49
C LEU A 17 -9.38 6.01 -9.55
N TYR A 18 -8.78 6.32 -10.70
CA TYR A 18 -8.40 5.32 -11.71
C TYR A 18 -6.90 5.07 -11.67
N TYR A 19 -6.51 3.81 -11.57
CA TYR A 19 -5.10 3.42 -11.57
C TYR A 19 -4.93 2.02 -12.14
N LYS A 20 -3.71 1.78 -12.66
CA LYS A 20 -3.34 0.56 -13.37
C LYS A 20 -1.99 0.03 -12.88
N SER A 21 -1.97 -1.21 -12.40
CA SER A 21 -0.73 -1.91 -12.07
C SER A 21 0.02 -2.31 -13.34
N ILE A 22 1.32 -2.04 -13.36
CA ILE A 22 2.25 -2.59 -14.35
C ILE A 22 2.91 -3.82 -13.71
N SER A 23 2.90 -4.95 -14.40
CA SER A 23 3.45 -6.20 -13.90
C SER A 23 4.63 -6.67 -14.74
N ASN A 24 5.68 -7.12 -14.06
CA ASN A 24 6.82 -7.79 -14.67
C ASN A 24 6.81 -9.28 -14.32
N GLU A 25 7.54 -10.06 -15.12
CA GLU A 25 7.79 -11.49 -14.89
C GLU A 25 9.28 -11.72 -14.72
N GLU A 26 9.69 -12.33 -13.61
CA GLU A 26 11.05 -12.87 -13.49
C GLU A 26 11.22 -14.07 -14.44
N LYS A 27 12.04 -13.91 -15.47
CA LYS A 27 12.43 -15.02 -16.36
C LYS A 27 13.50 -15.88 -15.67
N LYS A 28 13.12 -17.05 -15.13
CA LYS A 28 14.09 -18.07 -14.72
C LYS A 28 14.57 -18.89 -15.93
N ALA A 29 15.82 -19.37 -15.86
CA ALA A 29 16.53 -20.05 -16.95
C ALA A 29 15.75 -21.22 -17.57
N ARG A 30 16.00 -21.46 -18.87
CA ARG A 30 15.24 -22.31 -19.84
C ARG A 30 14.97 -23.79 -19.46
N PHE A 31 15.35 -24.26 -18.27
CA PHE A 31 15.25 -25.67 -17.86
C PHE A 31 14.43 -25.93 -16.59
N SER A 32 13.74 -24.93 -16.03
CA SER A 32 12.89 -25.08 -14.86
C SER A 32 11.40 -24.93 -15.22
N LYS A 33 10.57 -25.95 -14.93
CA LYS A 33 9.09 -25.92 -15.08
C LYS A 33 8.39 -25.16 -13.94
N VAL A 34 9.04 -24.16 -13.34
CA VAL A 34 8.40 -23.30 -12.33
C VAL A 34 7.91 -22.05 -13.04
N LEU A 35 6.59 -21.83 -13.05
CA LEU A 35 5.94 -20.61 -13.52
C LEU A 35 6.67 -19.39 -12.93
N GLY A 36 7.10 -18.46 -13.78
CA GLY A 36 7.73 -17.21 -13.32
C GLY A 36 6.80 -16.47 -12.37
N ASN A 37 7.35 -15.92 -11.28
CA ASN A 37 6.56 -15.13 -10.35
C ASN A 37 6.23 -13.77 -10.99
N LYS A 38 4.94 -13.49 -11.19
CA LYS A 38 4.46 -12.16 -11.55
C LYS A 38 4.49 -11.26 -10.33
N TYR A 39 5.03 -10.06 -10.50
CA TYR A 39 5.03 -9.02 -9.47
C TYR A 39 4.62 -7.68 -10.08
N THR A 40 4.07 -6.79 -9.24
CA THR A 40 3.75 -5.43 -9.68
C THR A 40 5.03 -4.60 -9.61
N SER A 41 5.49 -4.13 -10.76
CA SER A 41 6.70 -3.32 -10.88
C SER A 41 6.43 -1.83 -10.81
N ASN A 42 5.18 -1.40 -11.05
CA ASN A 42 4.78 -0.01 -10.89
C ASN A 42 3.26 0.15 -10.86
N VAL A 43 2.77 1.35 -10.57
CA VAL A 43 1.36 1.72 -10.72
C VAL A 43 1.27 3.06 -11.45
N ALA A 44 0.46 3.09 -12.51
CA ALA A 44 0.08 4.31 -13.21
C ALA A 44 -1.21 4.85 -12.61
N ILE A 45 -1.23 6.12 -12.21
CA ILE A 45 -2.40 6.82 -11.68
C ILE A 45 -2.89 7.80 -12.74
N PHE A 46 -4.17 7.76 -13.07
CA PHE A 46 -4.76 8.66 -14.05
C PHE A 46 -5.25 9.95 -13.39
N ASN A 47 -4.91 11.07 -14.02
CA ASN A 47 -5.49 12.36 -13.71
C ASN A 47 -6.57 12.70 -14.75
N PRO A 48 -7.86 12.75 -14.36
CA PRO A 48 -8.93 13.07 -15.29
C PRO A 48 -8.97 14.56 -15.69
N GLU A 49 -8.31 15.46 -14.95
CA GLU A 49 -8.35 16.89 -15.25
C GLU A 49 -7.52 17.27 -16.48
N ASP A 50 -6.37 16.60 -16.66
CA ASP A 50 -5.46 16.83 -17.78
C ASP A 50 -5.33 15.62 -18.73
N GLU A 51 -6.09 14.55 -18.47
CA GLU A 51 -6.09 13.28 -19.20
C GLU A 51 -4.70 12.60 -19.26
N THR A 52 -3.85 12.83 -18.26
CA THR A 52 -2.52 12.22 -18.19
C THR A 52 -2.43 11.06 -17.19
N PHE A 53 -1.34 10.29 -17.29
CA PHE A 53 -0.99 9.29 -16.30
C PHE A 53 0.34 9.65 -15.63
N ARG A 54 0.39 9.45 -14.32
CA ARG A 54 1.61 9.53 -13.53
C ARG A 54 2.04 8.14 -13.07
N MET A 55 3.29 7.80 -13.34
CA MET A 55 3.93 6.62 -12.73
C MET A 55 4.29 6.95 -11.29
N LEU A 56 3.95 6.08 -10.34
CA LEU A 56 4.33 6.28 -8.93
C LEU A 56 5.84 6.33 -8.75
N PHE A 57 6.55 5.42 -9.41
CA PHE A 57 8.01 5.36 -9.39
C PHE A 57 8.57 5.55 -10.81
N GLY A 58 9.85 5.90 -10.90
CA GLY A 58 10.59 5.94 -12.17
C GLY A 58 10.87 4.54 -12.74
N GLU A 59 11.85 4.43 -13.64
CA GLU A 59 12.27 3.18 -14.30
C GLU A 59 13.10 2.24 -13.39
N GLU A 60 12.80 2.20 -12.09
CA GLU A 60 13.51 1.35 -11.13
C GLU A 60 12.91 -0.06 -11.10
N ASP A 61 13.76 -1.08 -10.93
CA ASP A 61 13.30 -2.45 -10.68
C ASP A 61 12.83 -2.57 -9.23
N ILE A 62 11.55 -2.29 -9.02
CA ILE A 62 10.89 -2.35 -7.72
C ILE A 62 9.81 -3.43 -7.72
N GLN A 63 9.48 -3.91 -6.53
CA GLN A 63 8.37 -4.82 -6.33
C GLN A 63 7.35 -4.21 -5.37
N ILE A 64 6.26 -3.67 -5.91
CA ILE A 64 5.12 -3.19 -5.12
C ILE A 64 4.36 -4.41 -4.58
N ASN A 65 4.22 -4.46 -3.26
CA ASN A 65 3.53 -5.52 -2.52
C ASN A 65 2.27 -4.99 -1.80
N LEU A 66 2.24 -3.70 -1.51
CA LEU A 66 1.12 -3.03 -0.86
C LEU A 66 0.76 -1.77 -1.64
N PHE A 67 -0.53 -1.58 -1.89
CA PHE A 67 -1.11 -0.36 -2.41
C PHE A 67 -2.44 -0.10 -1.72
N LEU A 68 -2.47 0.87 -0.81
CA LEU A 68 -3.58 1.05 0.14
C LEU A 68 -3.98 2.52 0.26
N PHE A 69 -5.28 2.77 0.25
CA PHE A 69 -5.86 4.08 0.50
C PHE A 69 -7.28 3.95 1.04
N GLU A 70 -7.79 5.02 1.65
CA GLU A 70 -9.16 5.07 2.18
C GLU A 70 -10.16 5.26 1.03
N THR A 71 -11.18 4.42 0.93
CA THR A 71 -12.18 4.50 -0.14
C THR A 71 -13.48 5.17 0.29
N GLY A 72 -13.85 5.06 1.56
CA GLY A 72 -15.10 5.65 2.04
C GLY A 72 -15.34 5.45 3.53
N TYR A 73 -16.56 5.76 3.97
CA TYR A 73 -17.01 5.55 5.34
C TYR A 73 -18.30 4.72 5.35
N ASP A 74 -18.35 3.71 6.22
CA ASP A 74 -19.54 2.89 6.42
C ASP A 74 -20.27 3.34 7.68
N GLU A 75 -21.43 3.95 7.47
CA GLU A 75 -22.26 4.51 8.55
C GLU A 75 -22.83 3.43 9.47
N LYS A 76 -23.05 2.21 8.97
CA LYS A 76 -23.63 1.12 9.77
C LYS A 76 -22.60 0.55 10.73
N CYS A 77 -21.38 0.37 10.25
CA CYS A 77 -20.27 -0.20 11.04
C CYS A 77 -19.44 0.87 11.76
N MET A 78 -19.64 2.15 11.44
CA MET A 78 -18.86 3.28 11.92
C MET A 78 -17.34 3.07 11.69
N GLU A 79 -16.97 2.77 10.44
CA GLU A 79 -15.60 2.44 10.06
C GLU A 79 -15.18 3.07 8.72
N ILE A 80 -13.88 3.31 8.57
CA ILE A 80 -13.28 3.75 7.31
C ILE A 80 -13.04 2.53 6.43
N LYS A 81 -13.47 2.57 5.18
CA LYS A 81 -13.20 1.53 4.18
C LYS A 81 -11.87 1.80 3.48
N PHE A 82 -11.19 0.74 3.09
CA PHE A 82 -9.91 0.78 2.40
C PHE A 82 -9.99 0.01 1.08
N HIS A 83 -9.18 0.43 0.11
CA HIS A 83 -9.19 -0.09 -1.26
C HIS A 83 -8.88 -1.59 -1.35
N ASP A 84 -7.95 -2.05 -0.52
CA ASP A 84 -7.60 -3.45 -0.41
C ASP A 84 -7.83 -3.86 1.03
N ALA A 85 -8.74 -4.81 1.24
CA ALA A 85 -9.23 -5.21 2.55
C ALA A 85 -8.21 -6.10 3.28
N ASN A 86 -6.94 -5.69 3.30
CA ASN A 86 -5.89 -6.21 4.15
C ASN A 86 -6.19 -5.85 5.62
N SER A 87 -7.25 -6.44 6.15
CA SER A 87 -7.81 -6.15 7.46
C SER A 87 -6.81 -6.34 8.60
N HIS A 88 -5.76 -7.14 8.40
CA HIS A 88 -4.76 -7.43 9.41
C HIS A 88 -3.82 -6.25 9.71
N ILE A 89 -3.59 -5.34 8.76
CA ILE A 89 -2.80 -4.10 8.96
C ILE A 89 -3.67 -2.91 9.34
N ILE A 90 -5.00 -3.02 9.36
CA ILE A 90 -5.90 -1.95 9.76
C ILE A 90 -6.41 -2.20 11.17
N ARG A 91 -6.04 -1.35 12.13
CA ARG A 91 -6.37 -1.48 13.55
C ARG A 91 -7.18 -0.29 14.03
N ASN A 92 -7.93 -0.51 15.11
CA ASN A 92 -8.77 0.49 15.75
C ASN A 92 -9.73 1.21 14.77
N ASN A 93 -10.23 0.50 13.77
CA ASN A 93 -11.09 1.04 12.72
C ASN A 93 -12.58 0.76 12.99
N LYS A 94 -13.02 0.92 14.25
CA LYS A 94 -14.43 0.80 14.63
C LYS A 94 -14.79 1.99 15.50
N GLN A 95 -16.06 2.39 15.44
CA GLN A 95 -16.54 3.57 16.17
C GLN A 95 -15.73 4.83 15.82
N ILE A 96 -15.37 4.97 14.54
CA ILE A 96 -14.69 6.13 14.00
C ILE A 96 -15.74 7.18 13.65
N GLU A 97 -15.51 8.44 14.03
CA GLU A 97 -16.37 9.54 13.60
C GLU A 97 -16.29 9.74 12.08
N LYS A 98 -17.44 10.04 11.47
CA LYS A 98 -17.49 10.32 10.03
C LYS A 98 -16.60 11.52 9.72
N ARG A 99 -15.68 11.33 8.76
CA ARG A 99 -14.77 12.37 8.27
C ARG A 99 -14.53 12.22 6.77
N ALA A 100 -13.93 13.24 6.15
CA ALA A 100 -13.40 13.11 4.79
C ALA A 100 -12.30 12.05 4.75
N MET A 101 -12.22 11.35 3.60
CA MET A 101 -11.14 10.41 3.37
C MET A 101 -9.82 11.15 3.19
N LYS A 102 -8.74 10.56 3.68
CA LYS A 102 -7.41 11.15 3.52
C LYS A 102 -6.97 11.07 2.07
N ASP A 103 -6.47 12.18 1.55
CA ASP A 103 -5.78 12.22 0.27
C ASP A 103 -4.35 11.66 0.42
N LYS A 104 -4.27 10.35 0.66
CA LYS A 104 -3.02 9.66 0.95
C LYS A 104 -3.06 8.22 0.44
N LEU A 105 -1.97 7.81 -0.20
CA LEU A 105 -1.64 6.45 -0.58
C LEU A 105 -0.55 5.93 0.37
N LEU A 106 -0.67 4.66 0.78
CA LEU A 106 0.42 3.89 1.37
C LEU A 106 0.88 2.87 0.35
N ILE A 107 2.18 2.88 0.07
CA ILE A 107 2.83 1.96 -0.82
C ILE A 107 3.86 1.16 -0.02
N GLY A 108 3.86 -0.16 -0.20
CA GLY A 108 4.90 -1.02 0.35
C GLY A 108 5.70 -1.67 -0.77
N LEU A 109 7.00 -1.45 -0.77
CA LEU A 109 7.94 -2.09 -1.68
C LEU A 109 8.61 -3.27 -0.97
N LEU A 110 8.60 -4.44 -1.58
CA LEU A 110 9.37 -5.58 -1.10
C LEU A 110 10.81 -5.44 -1.58
N LYS A 111 11.77 -5.42 -0.64
CA LYS A 111 13.21 -5.47 -0.92
C LYS A 111 13.79 -6.67 -0.17
N GLU A 112 14.14 -7.71 -0.92
CA GLU A 112 14.58 -8.99 -0.37
C GLU A 112 13.54 -9.56 0.62
N GLU A 113 13.81 -9.48 1.92
CA GLU A 113 12.94 -9.94 2.99
C GLU A 113 12.17 -8.80 3.68
N ASP A 114 12.61 -7.56 3.52
CA ASP A 114 12.08 -6.38 4.22
C ASP A 114 11.08 -5.60 3.36
N MET A 115 10.31 -4.73 4.00
CA MET A 115 9.34 -3.88 3.32
C MET A 115 9.67 -2.41 3.53
N GLU A 116 9.91 -1.66 2.46
CA GLU A 116 9.95 -0.19 2.52
C GLU A 116 8.54 0.37 2.43
N LEU A 117 8.19 1.26 3.35
CA LEU A 117 6.93 1.98 3.34
C LEU A 117 7.12 3.40 2.81
N TRP A 118 6.26 3.76 1.88
CA TRP A 118 6.24 5.04 1.17
C TRP A 118 4.82 5.63 1.20
N THR A 119 4.71 6.95 1.18
CA THR A 119 3.44 7.67 1.01
C THR A 119 3.47 8.58 -0.18
N ALA A 120 2.30 8.81 -0.78
CA ALA A 120 2.04 9.83 -1.79
C ALA A 120 0.62 10.40 -1.58
N ASN A 121 0.23 11.48 -2.25
CA ASN A 121 -1.18 11.83 -2.40
C ASN A 121 -1.88 10.88 -3.39
N ARG A 122 -3.21 10.95 -3.55
CA ARG A 122 -3.93 10.03 -4.46
C ARG A 122 -3.58 10.19 -5.92
N GLN A 123 -3.05 11.33 -6.32
CA GLN A 123 -2.55 11.60 -7.66
C GLN A 123 -1.13 11.05 -7.89
N GLY A 124 -0.54 10.40 -6.87
CA GLY A 124 0.81 9.83 -6.95
C GLY A 124 1.92 10.85 -6.82
N GLU A 125 1.62 12.04 -6.32
CA GLU A 125 2.56 13.12 -6.09
C GLU A 125 3.09 13.10 -4.65
N GLU A 126 4.13 13.90 -4.40
CA GLU A 126 4.75 14.01 -3.07
C GLU A 126 5.22 12.66 -2.52
N LEU A 127 5.67 11.76 -3.41
CA LEU A 127 6.15 10.45 -3.04
C LEU A 127 7.31 10.58 -2.04
N LYS A 128 7.14 10.00 -0.85
CA LYS A 128 8.05 10.14 0.27
C LYS A 128 8.26 8.82 1.00
N PHE A 129 9.52 8.49 1.23
CA PHE A 129 9.92 7.37 2.08
C PHE A 129 9.53 7.63 3.54
N ILE A 130 8.97 6.62 4.20
CA ILE A 130 8.59 6.66 5.61
C ILE A 130 9.63 5.92 6.45
N THR A 131 9.80 4.62 6.18
CA THR A 131 10.64 3.72 6.97
C THR A 131 10.82 2.36 6.27
N VAL A 132 11.78 1.58 6.77
CA VAL A 132 11.90 0.15 6.47
C VAL A 132 11.25 -0.64 7.60
N VAL A 133 10.47 -1.65 7.27
CA VAL A 133 9.90 -2.61 8.20
C VAL A 133 10.63 -3.95 8.01
N PRO A 134 11.47 -4.35 8.98
CA PRO A 134 12.11 -5.65 8.96
C PRO A 134 11.07 -6.77 8.91
N LYS A 135 11.38 -7.89 8.24
CA LYS A 135 10.49 -9.07 8.19
C LYS A 135 10.04 -9.59 9.57
N THR A 136 10.87 -9.40 10.59
CA THR A 136 10.60 -9.82 11.98
C THR A 136 9.71 -8.83 12.74
N SER A 137 9.58 -7.60 12.24
CA SER A 137 8.72 -6.57 12.82
C SER A 137 7.27 -6.73 12.36
N SER A 138 6.36 -6.15 13.13
CA SER A 138 4.96 -6.01 12.74
C SER A 138 4.62 -4.54 12.54
N TRP A 139 3.63 -4.25 11.70
CA TRP A 139 3.19 -2.88 11.49
C TRP A 139 1.70 -2.83 11.20
N HIS A 140 1.10 -1.67 11.44
CA HIS A 140 -0.30 -1.42 11.15
C HIS A 140 -0.62 0.08 11.08
N ILE A 141 -1.79 0.40 10.50
CA ILE A 141 -2.43 1.69 10.60
C ILE A 141 -3.42 1.66 11.76
N ASP A 142 -3.22 2.54 12.73
CA ASP A 142 -4.13 2.84 13.81
C ASP A 142 -5.06 3.98 13.38
N VAL A 143 -6.24 3.62 12.86
CA VAL A 143 -7.15 4.57 12.20
C VAL A 143 -7.67 5.62 13.18
N LYS A 144 -7.99 5.21 14.42
CA LYS A 144 -8.50 6.12 15.46
C LYS A 144 -7.49 7.20 15.82
N ASN A 145 -6.21 6.85 15.89
CA ASN A 145 -5.15 7.79 16.27
C ASN A 145 -4.47 8.46 15.06
N SER A 146 -4.86 8.11 13.83
CA SER A 146 -4.22 8.61 12.60
C SER A 146 -2.70 8.39 12.62
N LYS A 147 -2.27 7.17 12.96
CA LYS A 147 -0.84 6.78 12.98
C LYS A 147 -0.58 5.49 12.23
N LEU A 148 0.50 5.45 11.47
CA LEU A 148 1.16 4.22 11.05
C LEU A 148 2.16 3.83 12.16
N ARG A 149 2.07 2.60 12.66
CA ARG A 149 2.93 2.09 13.73
C ARG A 149 3.78 0.95 13.21
N VAL A 150 5.08 1.02 13.46
CA VAL A 150 6.02 -0.09 13.27
C VAL A 150 6.46 -0.56 14.65
N ILE A 151 6.35 -1.86 14.88
CA ILE A 151 6.58 -2.51 16.16
C ILE A 151 7.67 -3.56 15.96
N ASP A 152 8.80 -3.31 16.60
CA ASP A 152 9.95 -4.21 16.60
C ASP A 152 10.10 -4.86 17.97
N VAL A 153 10.37 -6.17 17.96
CA VAL A 153 10.55 -6.99 19.15
C VAL A 153 11.83 -7.80 18.98
N ASN A 154 12.92 -7.29 19.56
CA ASN A 154 14.24 -7.93 19.52
C ASN A 154 14.80 -8.01 20.95
N ASP A 155 15.30 -9.19 21.36
CA ASP A 155 15.97 -9.41 22.64
C ASP A 155 15.23 -8.88 23.88
N ASN A 156 13.93 -9.17 24.00
CA ASN A 156 13.04 -8.65 25.05
C ASN A 156 12.92 -7.12 25.12
N ARG A 157 13.38 -6.40 24.09
CA ARG A 157 13.16 -4.96 23.94
C ARG A 157 12.03 -4.74 22.94
N PHE A 158 11.16 -3.81 23.31
CA PHE A 158 10.00 -3.43 22.54
C PHE A 158 10.17 -2.00 22.06
N LYS A 159 10.19 -1.78 20.74
CA LYS A 159 10.31 -0.46 20.13
C LYS A 159 9.07 -0.21 19.27
N ILE A 160 8.42 0.94 19.47
CA ILE A 160 7.37 1.44 18.57
C ILE A 160 7.84 2.72 17.92
N GLU A 161 7.80 2.74 16.60
CA GLU A 161 7.94 3.96 15.79
C GLU A 161 6.57 4.34 15.25
N ASN A 162 6.22 5.62 15.35
CA ASN A 162 4.93 6.15 14.90
C ASN A 162 5.15 7.21 13.82
N PHE A 163 4.39 7.10 12.74
CA PHE A 163 4.40 8.02 11.62
C PHE A 163 2.97 8.53 11.38
N ASP A 164 2.85 9.71 10.79
CA ASP A 164 1.53 10.31 10.51
C ASP A 164 0.81 9.57 9.40
N TRP A 165 -0.37 9.03 9.73
CA TRP A 165 -1.33 8.50 8.77
C TRP A 165 -2.39 9.54 8.50
#